data_AF-X1RTR6-F1
#
_entry.id   AF-X1RTR6-F1
#
_cell.length_a   1.000
_cell.length_b   1.000
_cell.length_c   1.000
_cell.angle_alpha   90.00
_cell.angle_beta   90.00
_cell.angle_gamma   90.00
#
_symmetry.space_group_name_H-M   'P 1'
#
loop_
_entity.id
_entity.type
_entity.pdbx_description
1 polymer ?
#
loop_
_entity_poly.entity_id
_entity_poly.type
_entity_poly.pdbx_seq_one_letter_code
_entity_poly.pdbx_strand_id
1 'polypeptide(L)'
;VRSGLLLEGEKSDIKANLRRVRFPNSKASYLIAARKAFKNSGRFDIKSKIDEDNIFKTREWFVKNIKGLGYKEASHFLRNIGFGNDIAILDIHILRSLKRYRIIKKIPSLINRKIYLNVENKMRGFSLKIGIPLQELDLLFWSDETGFIFK
;
A
#
# COMPACT_ATOMS: atom_id res chain seq x y z
N VAL A 1 14.25 -13.36 -11.60
CA VAL A 1 12.90 -13.75 -12.07
C VAL A 1 13.10 -14.83 -13.13
N ARG A 2 13.22 -16.11 -12.73
CA ARG A 2 13.80 -17.17 -13.61
C ARG A 2 12.77 -18.11 -14.28
N SER A 3 11.47 -17.87 -14.14
CA SER A 3 10.45 -18.83 -14.63
C SER A 3 9.34 -18.24 -15.50
N GLY A 4 9.38 -16.96 -15.90
CA GLY A 4 8.27 -16.28 -16.61
C GLY A 4 6.96 -16.19 -15.80
N LEU A 5 6.89 -16.88 -14.66
CA LEU A 5 5.71 -17.12 -13.85
C LEU A 5 5.01 -15.85 -13.39
N LEU A 6 5.76 -14.78 -13.12
CA LEU A 6 5.22 -13.49 -12.71
C LEU A 6 4.48 -12.76 -13.82
N LEU A 7 4.88 -12.94 -15.09
CA LEU A 7 4.35 -12.20 -16.23
C LEU A 7 3.34 -13.04 -17.02
N GLU A 8 3.58 -14.34 -17.14
CA GLU A 8 2.85 -15.23 -18.07
C GLU A 8 2.21 -16.44 -17.39
N GLY A 9 2.72 -16.87 -16.23
CA GLY A 9 2.26 -18.10 -15.58
C GLY A 9 0.78 -18.12 -15.20
N GLU A 10 0.14 -19.27 -15.23
CA GLU A 10 -1.28 -19.37 -14.92
C GLU A 10 -1.55 -19.31 -13.41
N LYS A 11 -2.83 -19.16 -13.04
CA LYS A 11 -3.24 -19.09 -11.63
C LYS A 11 -2.79 -20.32 -10.83
N SER A 12 -2.87 -21.52 -11.41
CA SER A 12 -2.42 -22.79 -10.83
C SER A 12 -0.93 -22.75 -10.53
N ASP A 13 -0.11 -22.33 -11.48
CA ASP A 13 1.35 -22.27 -11.35
C ASP A 13 1.77 -21.24 -10.30
N ILE A 14 1.16 -20.05 -10.35
CA ILE A 14 1.43 -18.99 -9.36
C ILE A 14 1.09 -19.51 -7.96
N LYS A 15 -0.11 -20.09 -7.79
CA LYS A 15 -0.55 -20.66 -6.52
C LYS A 15 0.41 -21.73 -6.01
N ALA A 16 0.86 -22.62 -6.89
CA ALA A 16 1.79 -23.70 -6.56
C ALA A 16 3.15 -23.17 -6.05
N ASN A 17 3.50 -21.94 -6.39
CA ASN A 17 4.72 -21.24 -5.93
C ASN A 17 4.48 -20.32 -4.71
N LEU A 18 3.23 -20.10 -4.29
CA LEU A 18 2.88 -19.31 -3.10
C LEU A 18 2.71 -20.15 -1.82
N ARG A 19 3.41 -21.29 -1.71
CA ARG A 19 3.17 -22.31 -0.65
C ARG A 19 3.32 -21.81 0.79
N ARG A 20 4.19 -20.82 1.03
CA ARG A 20 4.47 -20.26 2.36
C ARG A 20 3.62 -19.03 2.70
N VAL A 21 2.69 -18.66 1.82
CA VAL A 21 1.91 -17.42 1.95
C VAL A 21 0.46 -17.75 2.28
N ARG A 22 -0.10 -17.09 3.30
CA ARG A 22 -1.54 -17.18 3.61
C ARG A 22 -2.38 -16.64 2.44
N PHE A 23 -3.53 -17.28 2.19
CA PHE A 23 -4.46 -16.97 1.10
C PHE A 23 -3.84 -17.06 -0.31
N PRO A 24 -3.15 -18.16 -0.66
CA PRO A 24 -2.43 -18.26 -1.93
C PRO A 24 -3.38 -18.22 -3.15
N ASN A 25 -4.59 -18.78 -3.02
CA ASN A 25 -5.63 -18.75 -4.06
C ASN A 25 -6.04 -17.31 -4.44
N SER A 26 -6.33 -16.48 -3.43
CA SER A 26 -6.76 -15.10 -3.66
C SER A 26 -5.62 -14.26 -4.21
N LYS A 27 -4.41 -14.41 -3.66
CA LYS A 27 -3.21 -13.70 -4.13
C LYS A 27 -2.85 -14.02 -5.57
N ALA A 28 -2.91 -15.31 -5.96
CA ALA A 28 -2.73 -15.69 -7.36
C ALA A 28 -3.79 -15.03 -8.26
N SER A 29 -5.05 -15.00 -7.83
CA SER A 29 -6.14 -14.34 -8.58
C SER A 29 -5.95 -12.83 -8.70
N TYR A 30 -5.47 -12.16 -7.64
CA TYR A 30 -5.19 -10.72 -7.66
C TYR A 30 -4.03 -10.39 -8.60
N LEU A 31 -2.99 -11.21 -8.62
CA LEU A 31 -1.86 -11.06 -9.54
C LEU A 31 -2.34 -11.16 -11.00
N ILE A 32 -3.13 -12.17 -11.35
CA ILE A 32 -3.71 -12.30 -12.70
C ILE A 32 -4.59 -11.10 -13.06
N ALA A 33 -5.41 -10.61 -12.12
CA ALA A 33 -6.24 -9.43 -12.35
C ALA A 33 -5.39 -8.16 -12.57
N ALA A 34 -4.34 -7.96 -11.77
CA ALA A 34 -3.41 -6.83 -11.92
C ALA A 34 -2.71 -6.87 -13.28
N ARG A 35 -2.29 -8.05 -13.77
CA ARG A 35 -1.72 -8.17 -15.12
C ARG A 35 -2.66 -7.62 -16.18
N LYS A 36 -3.94 -8.00 -16.13
CA LYS A 36 -4.94 -7.52 -17.09
C LYS A 36 -5.09 -6.00 -17.04
N ALA A 37 -5.00 -5.40 -15.85
CA ALA A 37 -5.10 -3.95 -15.68
C ALA A 37 -3.90 -3.17 -16.25
N PHE A 38 -2.70 -3.77 -16.24
CA PHE A 38 -1.46 -3.12 -16.70
C PHE A 38 -0.97 -3.59 -18.07
N LYS A 39 -1.56 -4.64 -18.65
CA LYS A 39 -1.16 -5.15 -19.96
C LYS A 39 -1.85 -4.34 -21.05
N ASN A 40 -1.07 -3.60 -21.84
CA ASN A 40 -1.53 -2.85 -22.99
C ASN A 40 -0.72 -3.28 -24.22
N SER A 41 -1.40 -3.67 -25.31
CA SER A 41 -0.77 -4.11 -26.57
C SER A 41 0.38 -5.12 -26.39
N GLY A 42 0.20 -6.08 -25.47
CA GLY A 42 1.20 -7.12 -25.19
C GLY A 42 2.32 -6.74 -24.22
N ARG A 43 2.45 -5.47 -23.83
CA ARG A 43 3.47 -5.00 -22.87
C ARG A 43 2.84 -4.59 -21.55
N PHE A 44 3.58 -4.77 -20.45
CA PHE A 44 3.18 -4.26 -19.14
C PHE A 44 3.63 -2.83 -18.99
N ASP A 45 2.69 -1.94 -18.65
CA ASP A 45 2.98 -0.55 -18.40
C ASP A 45 2.22 -0.07 -17.16
N ILE A 46 2.95 -0.05 -16.05
CA ILE A 46 2.47 0.48 -14.77
C ILE A 46 2.69 2.00 -14.73
N LYS A 47 3.75 2.49 -15.39
CA LYS A 47 4.17 3.90 -15.31
C LYS A 47 3.13 4.83 -15.93
N SER A 48 2.45 4.42 -17.02
CA SER A 48 1.35 5.23 -17.58
C SER A 48 0.13 5.40 -16.67
N LYS A 49 0.09 4.70 -15.52
CA LYS A 49 -0.96 4.86 -14.51
C LYS A 49 -0.52 5.70 -13.32
N ILE A 50 0.69 6.23 -13.35
CA ILE A 50 1.25 7.10 -12.31
C ILE A 50 1.22 8.54 -12.82
N ASP A 51 0.42 9.36 -12.15
CA ASP A 51 0.36 10.82 -12.29
C ASP A 51 1.23 11.39 -11.15
N GLU A 52 2.49 11.71 -11.45
CA GLU A 52 3.50 12.13 -10.46
C GLU A 52 3.12 13.46 -9.79
N ASP A 53 2.43 14.34 -10.54
CA ASP A 53 1.92 15.61 -10.04
C ASP A 53 0.71 15.44 -9.11
N ASN A 54 0.04 14.27 -9.15
CA ASN A 54 -1.12 13.98 -8.32
C ASN A 54 -1.15 12.53 -7.82
N ILE A 55 -0.29 12.25 -6.84
CA ILE A 55 -0.20 10.95 -6.18
C ILE A 55 -1.50 10.54 -5.48
N PHE A 56 -2.31 11.49 -5.01
CA PHE A 56 -3.61 11.17 -4.43
C PHE A 56 -4.56 10.56 -5.46
N LYS A 57 -4.66 11.17 -6.65
CA LYS A 57 -5.44 10.65 -7.78
C LYS A 57 -4.89 9.32 -8.28
N THR A 58 -3.57 9.19 -8.35
CA THR A 58 -2.90 7.92 -8.65
C THR A 58 -3.35 6.84 -7.67
N ARG A 59 -3.29 7.09 -6.35
CA ARG A 59 -3.74 6.15 -5.32
C ARG A 59 -5.21 5.77 -5.47
N GLU A 60 -6.09 6.74 -5.70
CA GLU A 60 -7.52 6.49 -5.94
C GLU A 60 -7.72 5.56 -7.15
N TRP A 61 -6.94 5.76 -8.22
CA TRP A 61 -6.96 4.87 -9.38
C TRP A 61 -6.54 3.44 -9.02
N PHE A 62 -5.45 3.26 -8.25
CA PHE A 62 -5.01 1.93 -7.82
C PHE A 62 -6.07 1.22 -6.96
N VAL A 63 -6.64 1.92 -5.98
CA VAL A 63 -7.68 1.36 -5.09
C VAL A 63 -8.92 0.94 -5.89
N LYS A 64 -9.32 1.74 -6.87
CA LYS A 64 -10.53 1.48 -7.68
C LYS A 64 -10.32 0.35 -8.70
N ASN A 65 -9.16 0.29 -9.34
CA ASN A 65 -8.96 -0.52 -10.54
C ASN A 65 -8.18 -1.82 -10.29
N ILE A 66 -7.38 -1.90 -9.22
CA ILE A 66 -6.55 -3.08 -8.95
C ILE A 66 -7.16 -3.90 -7.83
N LYS A 67 -7.71 -5.06 -8.22
CA LYS A 67 -8.32 -6.00 -7.29
C LYS A 67 -7.31 -6.45 -6.23
N GLY A 68 -7.66 -6.28 -4.96
CA GLY A 68 -6.83 -6.65 -3.83
C GLY A 68 -5.94 -5.53 -3.28
N LEU A 69 -5.95 -4.33 -3.89
CA LEU A 69 -5.34 -3.13 -3.30
C LEU A 69 -6.38 -2.30 -2.57
N GLY A 70 -6.26 -2.20 -1.26
CA GLY A 70 -6.90 -1.16 -0.46
C GLY A 70 -6.03 0.09 -0.38
N TYR A 71 -6.47 1.10 0.38
CA TYR A 71 -5.70 2.34 0.55
C TYR A 71 -4.32 2.10 1.14
N LYS A 72 -4.19 1.18 2.11
CA LYS A 72 -2.90 0.84 2.71
C LYS A 72 -1.98 0.20 1.66
N GLU A 73 -2.45 -0.82 0.94
CA GLU A 73 -1.63 -1.50 -0.06
C GLU A 73 -1.26 -0.58 -1.23
N ALA A 74 -2.17 0.28 -1.69
CA ALA A 74 -1.89 1.28 -2.72
C ALA A 74 -0.89 2.34 -2.24
N SER A 75 -1.04 2.85 -1.01
CA SER A 75 -0.08 3.82 -0.45
C SER A 75 1.29 3.18 -0.23
N HIS A 76 1.32 1.93 0.23
CA HIS A 76 2.55 1.16 0.42
C HIS A 76 3.28 0.92 -0.90
N PHE A 77 2.54 0.55 -1.95
CA PHE A 77 3.10 0.44 -3.29
C PHE A 77 3.72 1.75 -3.76
N LEU A 78 2.97 2.86 -3.67
CA LEU A 78 3.44 4.18 -4.12
C LEU A 78 4.67 4.67 -3.34
N ARG A 79 4.71 4.49 -2.01
CA ARG A 79 5.90 4.76 -1.20
C ARG A 79 7.10 3.98 -1.69
N ASN A 80 6.92 2.68 -1.93
CA ASN A 80 8.03 1.78 -2.30
C ASN A 80 8.62 2.05 -3.68
N ILE A 81 7.94 2.83 -4.52
CA ILE A 81 8.46 3.28 -5.82
C ILE A 81 8.84 4.77 -5.83
N GLY A 82 8.89 5.44 -4.66
CA GLY A 82 9.38 6.81 -4.52
C GLY A 82 8.31 7.90 -4.38
N PHE A 83 7.02 7.55 -4.40
CA PHE A 83 5.90 8.51 -4.34
C PHE A 83 5.23 8.52 -2.96
N GLY A 84 6.03 8.47 -1.89
CA GLY A 84 5.56 8.32 -0.51
C GLY A 84 5.44 9.61 0.30
N ASN A 85 6.03 10.72 -0.16
CA ASN A 85 6.21 11.94 0.64
C ASN A 85 4.91 12.46 1.25
N ASP A 86 3.82 12.35 0.50
CA ASP A 86 2.53 12.93 0.85
C ASP A 86 1.44 11.91 1.18
N ILE A 87 1.75 10.64 1.40
CA ILE A 87 0.74 9.62 1.72
C ILE A 87 1.16 8.79 2.93
N ALA A 88 0.22 8.43 3.78
CA ALA A 88 0.46 7.57 4.93
C ALA A 88 0.17 6.12 4.59
N ILE A 89 0.91 5.19 5.21
CA ILE A 89 0.61 3.75 5.14
C ILE A 89 -0.07 3.36 6.46
N LEU A 90 -1.39 3.50 6.53
CA LEU A 90 -2.14 3.22 7.77
C LEU A 90 -2.38 1.71 7.96
N ASP A 91 -1.45 1.06 8.66
CA ASP A 91 -1.60 -0.32 9.15
C ASP A 91 -1.82 -0.38 10.67
N ILE A 92 -1.88 -1.60 11.23
CA ILE A 92 -2.18 -1.78 12.66
C ILE A 92 -1.09 -1.23 13.59
N HIS A 93 0.17 -1.24 13.19
CA HIS A 93 1.29 -0.73 13.96
C HIS A 93 1.25 0.80 13.97
N ILE A 94 1.12 1.41 12.79
CA ILE A 94 0.95 2.87 12.67
C ILE A 94 -0.27 3.34 13.47
N LEU A 95 -1.41 2.66 13.37
CA LEU A 95 -2.61 3.03 14.12
C LEU A 95 -2.43 2.92 15.64
N ARG A 96 -1.63 1.96 16.12
CA ARG A 96 -1.27 1.84 17.54
C ARG A 96 -0.41 3.01 17.99
N SER A 97 0.61 3.39 17.22
CA SER A 97 1.42 4.57 17.48
C SER A 97 0.56 5.85 17.48
N LEU A 98 -0.31 6.04 16.49
CA LEU A 98 -1.21 7.20 16.43
C LEU A 98 -2.14 7.28 17.65
N LYS A 99 -2.61 6.14 18.16
CA LYS A 99 -3.38 6.09 19.41
C LYS A 99 -2.51 6.43 20.62
N ARG A 100 -1.30 5.86 20.69
CA ARG A 100 -0.32 6.07 21.78
C ARG A 100 0.02 7.55 21.94
N TYR A 101 0.30 8.23 20.84
CA TYR A 101 0.58 9.67 20.79
C TYR A 101 -0.68 10.56 20.81
N ARG A 102 -1.87 9.97 21.05
CA ARG A 102 -3.16 10.68 21.16
C ARG A 102 -3.57 11.48 19.90
N ILE A 103 -3.02 11.13 18.74
CA ILE A 103 -3.39 11.70 17.43
C ILE A 103 -4.79 11.21 17.02
N ILE A 104 -5.11 9.96 17.38
CA ILE A 104 -6.46 9.40 17.29
C ILE A 104 -6.93 8.92 18.66
N LYS A 105 -8.23 9.09 18.95
CA LYS A 105 -8.82 8.65 20.24
C LYS A 105 -8.91 7.13 20.35
N LYS A 106 -9.21 6.45 19.25
CA LYS A 106 -9.32 4.98 19.16
C LYS A 106 -8.92 4.49 17.78
N ILE A 107 -8.46 3.24 17.71
CA ILE A 107 -8.24 2.53 16.46
C ILE A 107 -9.62 2.22 15.86
N PRO A 108 -9.91 2.64 14.61
CA PRO A 108 -11.17 2.30 13.95
C PRO A 108 -11.31 0.79 13.77
N SER A 109 -12.50 0.24 14.04
CA SER A 109 -12.81 -1.18 13.79
C SER A 109 -12.92 -1.50 12.30
N LEU A 110 -13.26 -0.51 11.49
CA LEU A 110 -13.30 -0.57 10.03
C LEU A 110 -12.63 0.67 9.45
N ILE A 111 -11.86 0.49 8.37
CA ILE A 111 -11.18 1.58 7.66
C ILE A 111 -11.73 1.65 6.24
N ASN A 112 -12.79 2.44 6.07
CA ASN A 112 -13.26 2.85 4.75
C ASN A 112 -12.49 4.08 4.24
N ARG A 113 -12.71 4.48 3.00
CA ARG A 113 -12.10 5.67 2.37
C ARG A 113 -12.12 6.91 3.26
N LYS A 114 -13.30 7.28 3.77
CA LYS A 114 -13.48 8.50 4.59
C LYS A 114 -12.66 8.43 5.88
N ILE A 115 -12.65 7.27 6.54
CA ILE A 115 -11.88 7.05 7.77
C ILE A 115 -10.39 7.08 7.47
N TYR A 116 -9.94 6.41 6.39
CA TYR A 116 -8.54 6.39 5.98
C TYR A 116 -7.99 7.79 5.77
N LEU A 117 -8.65 8.59 4.93
CA LEU A 117 -8.22 9.95 4.61
C LEU A 117 -8.26 10.88 5.83
N ASN A 118 -9.23 10.70 6.74
CA ASN A 118 -9.27 11.46 7.99
C ASN A 118 -8.07 11.14 8.90
N VAL A 119 -7.77 9.85 9.11
CA VAL A 119 -6.63 9.44 9.93
C VAL A 119 -5.31 9.86 9.29
N GLU A 120 -5.18 9.75 7.97
CA GLU A 120 -4.01 10.23 7.22
C GLU A 120 -3.79 11.73 7.41
N ASN A 121 -4.84 12.54 7.27
CA ASN A 121 -4.73 13.99 7.47
C ASN A 121 -4.33 14.36 8.90
N LYS A 122 -4.77 13.59 9.89
CA LYS A 122 -4.31 13.76 11.29
C LYS A 122 -2.84 13.41 11.45
N MET A 123 -2.39 12.31 10.84
CA MET A 123 -0.97 11.93 10.85
C MET A 123 -0.11 12.98 10.13
N ARG A 124 -0.59 13.51 8.99
CA ARG A 124 0.07 14.61 8.27
C ARG A 124 0.18 15.87 9.12
N GLY A 125 -0.91 16.29 9.76
CA GLY A 125 -0.89 17.44 10.68
C GLY A 125 0.08 17.23 11.85
N PHE A 126 0.18 16.01 12.37
CA PHE A 126 1.16 15.67 13.39
C PHE A 126 2.59 15.72 12.87
N SER A 127 2.85 15.14 11.70
CA SER A 127 4.15 15.19 10.99
C SER A 127 4.64 16.64 10.81
N LEU A 128 3.77 17.53 10.31
CA LEU A 128 4.08 18.95 10.18
C LEU A 128 4.40 19.61 11.52
N LYS A 129 3.65 19.28 12.59
CA LYS A 129 3.85 19.84 13.92
C LYS A 129 5.21 19.46 14.53
N ILE A 130 5.69 18.25 14.29
CA ILE A 130 6.95 17.75 14.87
C ILE A 130 8.15 17.91 13.93
N GLY A 131 7.94 18.36 12.69
CA GLY A 131 9.00 18.55 11.71
C GLY A 131 9.61 17.26 11.15
N ILE A 132 8.93 16.12 11.30
CA ILE A 132 9.37 14.83 10.74
C ILE A 132 8.54 14.54 9.48
N PRO A 133 9.15 14.31 8.30
CA PRO A 133 8.44 13.96 7.08
C PRO A 133 7.52 12.74 7.25
N LEU A 134 6.36 12.75 6.58
CA LEU A 134 5.33 11.72 6.76
C LEU A 134 5.84 10.30 6.47
N GLN A 135 6.65 10.14 5.43
CA GLN A 135 7.25 8.86 5.05
C GLN A 135 8.31 8.36 6.05
N GLU A 136 9.00 9.26 6.75
CA GLU A 136 9.97 8.92 7.79
C GLU A 136 9.24 8.56 9.08
N LEU A 137 8.14 9.25 9.36
CA LEU A 137 7.27 8.95 10.49
C LEU A 137 6.65 7.54 10.39
N ASP A 138 6.32 7.10 9.17
CA ASP A 138 5.91 5.72 8.89
C ASP A 138 6.98 4.72 9.32
N LEU A 139 8.23 4.91 8.87
CA LEU A 139 9.35 4.03 9.23
C LEU A 139 9.65 4.07 10.73
N LEU A 140 9.58 5.26 11.35
CA LEU A 140 9.80 5.46 12.77
C LEU A 140 8.76 4.68 13.59
N PHE A 141 7.47 4.91 13.33
CA PHE A 141 6.39 4.23 14.06
C PHE A 141 6.39 2.73 13.84
N TRP A 142 6.70 2.28 12.62
CA TRP A 142 6.86 0.86 12.34
C TRP A 142 8.01 0.25 13.14
N SER A 143 9.16 0.92 13.19
CA SER A 143 10.33 0.45 13.93
C SER A 143 10.12 0.46 15.46
N ASP A 144 9.43 1.46 15.99
CA ASP A 144 9.06 1.55 17.43
C ASP A 144 8.14 0.40 17.86
N GLU A 145 7.26 -0.07 16.97
CA GLU A 145 6.35 -1.17 17.25
C GLU A 145 6.95 -2.55 17.01
N THR A 146 7.93 -2.69 16.12
CA THR A 146 8.42 -4.01 15.66
C THR A 146 9.87 -4.32 16.04
N GLY A 147 10.66 -3.30 16.39
CA GLY A 147 12.08 -3.43 16.68
C GLY A 147 12.97 -3.55 15.43
N PHE A 148 12.42 -3.41 14.22
CA PHE A 148 13.19 -3.42 12.98
C PHE A 148 12.62 -2.43 11.95
N ILE A 149 13.46 -1.97 11.04
CA ILE A 149 13.05 -1.14 9.91
C ILE A 149 12.72 -2.06 8.74
N PHE A 150 11.51 -1.95 8.21
CA PHE A 150 11.05 -2.67 7.01
C PHE A 150 10.52 -1.69 5.98
N LYS A 151 10.40 -2.15 4.73
CA LYS A 151 9.93 -1.36 3.59
C LYS A 151 8.43 -1.52 3.35
#